data_AF-A0A0D3I5S4-F1
#
_entry.id   AF-A0A0D3I5S4-F1
#
_cell.length_a   1.000
_cell.length_b   1.000
_cell.length_c   1.000
_cell.angle_alpha   90.00
_cell.angle_beta   90.00
_cell.angle_gamma   90.00
#
_symmetry.space_group_name_H-M   'P 1'
#
loop_
_entity.id
_entity.type
_entity.pdbx_description
1 polymer ?
#
loop_
_entity_poly.entity_id
_entity_poly.type
_entity_poly.pdbx_seq_one_letter_code
_entity_poly.pdbx_strand_id
1 'polypeptide(L)'
;MSSEPFATSAPLEPKLYFANERTFLHWLHACLTLASVGMVLTSAADRDNPMLLCIGVALSGVSLFLMWYAYRTFLWRMARIRSRAAERADDPVGPIVISASVVVALAASAMLAFSSSLGPA
;
A
#
# COMPACT_ATOMS: atom_id res chain seq x y z
N MET A 1 25.75 -47.79 -13.97
CA MET A 1 25.28 -47.09 -12.75
C MET A 1 25.53 -45.60 -12.95
N SER A 2 24.65 -44.95 -13.73
CA SER A 2 24.71 -43.53 -14.03
C SER A 2 24.21 -42.76 -12.80
N SER A 3 25.14 -42.16 -12.05
CA SER A 3 24.83 -41.26 -10.96
C SER A 3 24.31 -39.94 -11.57
N GLU A 4 23.01 -39.88 -11.83
CA GLU A 4 22.34 -38.61 -12.09
C GLU A 4 22.59 -37.70 -10.87
N PRO A 5 23.26 -36.55 -11.02
CA PRO A 5 23.44 -35.64 -9.91
C PRO A 5 22.06 -35.23 -9.44
N PHE A 6 21.74 -35.49 -8.17
CA PHE A 6 20.56 -34.95 -7.53
C PHE A 6 20.56 -33.45 -7.80
N ALA A 7 19.60 -32.99 -8.61
CA ALA A 7 19.41 -31.58 -8.88
C ALA A 7 19.01 -30.90 -7.57
N THR A 8 20.00 -30.51 -6.77
CA THR A 8 19.83 -29.63 -5.62
C THR A 8 19.38 -28.32 -6.21
N SER A 9 18.06 -28.09 -6.19
CA SER A 9 17.45 -26.81 -6.52
C SER A 9 18.19 -25.76 -5.70
N ALA A 10 19.08 -24.99 -6.35
CA ALA A 10 19.98 -24.07 -5.66
C ALA A 10 19.16 -23.21 -4.70
N PRO A 11 19.56 -23.01 -3.44
CA PRO A 11 18.80 -22.18 -2.50
C PRO A 11 18.48 -20.84 -3.15
N LEU A 12 17.21 -20.40 -3.08
CA LEU A 12 16.83 -19.08 -3.57
C LEU A 12 17.73 -18.04 -2.92
N GLU A 13 18.28 -17.12 -3.70
CA GLU A 13 19.24 -16.15 -3.19
C GLU A 13 18.56 -15.29 -2.10
N PRO A 14 19.01 -15.35 -0.83
CA PRO A 14 18.35 -14.65 0.28
C PRO A 14 18.28 -13.14 0.09
N LYS A 15 19.22 -12.58 -0.67
CA LYS A 15 19.29 -11.14 -0.98
C LYS A 15 18.04 -10.62 -1.70
N LEU A 16 17.36 -11.43 -2.51
CA LEU A 16 16.16 -11.00 -3.24
C LEU A 16 14.96 -10.84 -2.30
N TYR A 17 14.82 -11.74 -1.34
CA TYR A 17 13.80 -11.67 -0.29
C TYR A 17 13.99 -10.43 0.58
N PHE A 18 15.22 -10.21 1.06
CA PHE A 18 15.56 -9.03 1.85
C PHE A 18 15.33 -7.70 1.11
N ALA A 19 15.61 -7.66 -0.19
CA ALA A 19 15.35 -6.48 -1.02
C ALA A 19 13.85 -6.18 -1.16
N ASN A 20 13.02 -7.22 -1.32
CA ASN A 20 11.57 -7.08 -1.39
C ASN A 20 10.96 -6.65 -0.05
N GLU A 21 11.42 -7.24 1.05
CA GLU A 21 10.99 -6.88 2.41
C GLU A 21 11.30 -5.41 2.73
N ARG A 22 12.49 -4.91 2.39
CA ARG A 22 12.84 -3.50 2.55
C ARG A 22 11.87 -2.58 1.82
N THR A 23 11.52 -2.94 0.60
CA THR A 23 10.57 -2.17 -0.22
C THR A 23 9.20 -2.18 0.46
N PHE A 24 8.71 -3.35 0.86
CA PHE A 24 7.44 -3.50 1.58
C PHE A 24 7.41 -2.69 2.89
N LEU A 25 8.48 -2.70 3.68
CA LEU A 25 8.58 -1.90 4.91
C LEU A 25 8.52 -0.40 4.64
N HIS A 26 9.09 0.06 3.52
CA HIS A 26 8.98 1.46 3.12
C HIS A 26 7.54 1.84 2.74
N TRP A 27 6.85 0.99 1.98
CA TRP A 27 5.42 1.14 1.67
C TRP A 27 4.57 1.16 2.96
N LEU A 28 4.84 0.21 3.84
CA LEU A 28 4.15 0.05 5.12
C LEU A 28 4.31 1.30 6.00
N HIS A 29 5.52 1.86 6.07
CA HIS A 29 5.80 3.07 6.84
C HIS A 29 5.00 4.28 6.34
N ALA A 30 4.90 4.46 5.01
CA ALA A 30 4.11 5.54 4.42
C ALA A 30 2.61 5.38 4.73
N CYS A 31 2.08 4.15 4.62
CA CYS A 31 0.70 3.85 5.02
C CYS A 31 0.50 4.19 6.51
N LEU A 32 1.39 3.71 7.38
CA LEU A 32 1.24 3.89 8.82
C LEU A 32 1.29 5.38 9.23
N THR A 33 2.08 6.19 8.52
CA THR A 33 2.12 7.64 8.72
C THR A 33 0.81 8.30 8.30
N LEU A 34 0.19 7.86 7.21
CA LEU A 34 -1.12 8.36 6.80
C LEU A 34 -2.23 7.92 7.78
N ALA A 35 -2.18 6.66 8.23
CA ALA A 35 -3.08 6.15 9.26
C ALA A 35 -2.95 6.91 10.57
N SER A 36 -1.73 7.24 11.01
CA SER A 36 -1.52 7.98 12.26
C SER A 36 -2.12 9.38 12.20
N VAL A 37 -1.95 10.08 11.08
CA VAL A 37 -2.60 11.38 10.85
C VAL A 37 -4.12 11.25 10.87
N GLY A 38 -4.68 10.25 10.16
CA GLY A 38 -6.12 9.98 10.17
C GLY A 38 -6.65 9.70 11.58
N MET A 39 -5.94 8.88 12.35
CA MET A 39 -6.30 8.55 13.74
C MET A 39 -6.24 9.77 14.67
N VAL A 40 -5.20 10.61 14.55
CA VAL A 40 -5.10 11.86 15.33
C VAL A 40 -6.27 12.79 15.03
N LEU A 41 -6.64 12.94 13.75
CA LEU A 41 -7.79 13.74 13.35
C LEU A 41 -9.12 13.18 13.89
N THR A 42 -9.32 11.85 13.83
CA THR A 42 -10.50 11.24 14.45
C THR A 42 -10.53 11.40 15.96
N SER A 43 -9.36 11.37 16.62
CA SER A 43 -9.26 11.53 18.07
C SER A 43 -9.48 12.97 18.51
N ALA A 44 -9.21 13.94 17.65
CA ALA A 44 -9.42 15.37 17.91
C ALA A 44 -10.85 15.83 17.54
N ALA A 45 -11.69 14.94 17.02
CA ALA A 45 -13.04 15.29 16.60
C ALA A 45 -13.98 15.41 17.81
N ASP A 46 -14.46 16.63 18.05
CA ASP A 46 -15.50 16.91 19.04
C ASP A 46 -16.91 16.83 18.44
N ARG A 47 -17.93 16.74 19.31
CA ARG A 47 -19.35 16.65 18.89
C ARG A 47 -19.80 17.80 17.99
N ASP A 48 -19.19 18.97 18.14
CA ASP A 48 -19.52 20.17 17.37
C ASP A 48 -18.83 20.22 16.00
N ASN A 49 -17.87 19.33 15.74
CA ASN A 49 -17.11 19.26 14.49
C ASN A 49 -17.15 17.86 13.87
N PRO A 50 -18.33 17.36 13.43
CA PRO A 50 -18.47 16.06 12.78
C PRO A 50 -17.62 15.94 11.49
N MET A 51 -17.27 17.07 10.89
CA MET A 51 -16.39 17.15 9.72
C MET A 51 -15.01 16.54 9.98
N LEU A 52 -14.43 16.81 11.16
CA LEU A 52 -13.09 16.33 11.51
C LEU A 52 -13.07 14.80 11.64
N LEU A 53 -14.16 14.23 12.17
CA LEU A 53 -14.37 12.79 12.25
C LEU A 53 -14.47 12.16 10.86
N CYS A 54 -15.26 12.73 9.95
CA CYS A 54 -15.39 12.24 8.58
C CYS A 54 -14.05 12.27 7.83
N ILE A 55 -13.27 13.35 7.96
CA ILE A 55 -11.96 13.47 7.32
C ILE A 55 -10.98 12.44 7.89
N GLY A 56 -10.91 12.28 9.21
CA GLY A 56 -10.03 11.31 9.84
C GLY A 56 -10.38 9.86 9.47
N VAL A 57 -11.67 9.52 9.40
CA VAL A 57 -12.13 8.18 8.96
C VAL A 57 -11.80 7.94 7.49
N ALA A 58 -12.00 8.93 6.63
CA ALA A 58 -11.67 8.82 5.21
C ALA A 58 -10.16 8.61 4.99
N LEU A 59 -9.31 9.40 5.66
CA LEU A 59 -7.85 9.25 5.62
C LEU A 59 -7.40 7.87 6.13
N SER A 60 -8.01 7.39 7.22
CA SER A 60 -7.73 6.05 7.76
C SER A 60 -8.12 4.95 6.77
N GLY A 61 -9.27 5.08 6.10
CA GLY A 61 -9.72 4.15 5.06
C GLY A 61 -8.78 4.10 3.85
N VAL A 62 -8.33 5.27 3.38
CA VAL A 62 -7.34 5.39 2.29
C VAL A 62 -6.03 4.69 2.68
N SER A 63 -5.56 4.90 3.91
CA SER A 63 -4.35 4.25 4.40
C SER A 63 -4.47 2.73 4.39
N LEU A 64 -5.62 2.17 4.82
CA LEU A 64 -5.86 0.74 4.77
C LEU A 64 -5.88 0.20 3.33
N PHE A 65 -6.40 0.97 2.38
CA PHE A 65 -6.38 0.59 0.98
C PHE A 65 -4.94 0.57 0.41
N LEU A 66 -4.14 1.59 0.73
CA LEU A 66 -2.72 1.64 0.36
C LEU A 66 -1.92 0.47 0.98
N MET A 67 -2.22 0.15 2.24
CA MET A 67 -1.66 -0.97 2.97
C MET A 67 -1.94 -2.31 2.26
N TRP A 68 -3.20 -2.53 1.89
CA TRP A 68 -3.62 -3.71 1.15
C TRP A 68 -2.89 -3.83 -0.20
N TYR A 69 -2.74 -2.72 -0.91
CA TYR A 69 -1.99 -2.70 -2.17
C TYR A 69 -0.51 -3.04 -1.99
N ALA A 70 0.14 -2.46 -0.97
CA ALA A 70 1.53 -2.77 -0.63
C ALA A 70 1.71 -4.27 -0.37
N TYR A 71 0.76 -4.88 0.36
CA TYR A 71 0.76 -6.31 0.62
C TYR A 71 0.58 -7.14 -0.66
N ARG A 72 -0.35 -6.77 -1.55
CA ARG A 72 -0.55 -7.46 -2.84
C ARG A 72 0.69 -7.39 -3.72
N THR A 73 1.36 -6.24 -3.76
CA THR A 73 2.62 -6.05 -4.50
C THR A 73 3.74 -6.93 -3.93
N PHE A 74 3.84 -7.02 -2.60
CA PHE A 74 4.80 -7.89 -1.93
C PHE A 74 4.60 -9.36 -2.29
N LEU A 75 3.34 -9.85 -2.28
CA LEU A 75 2.99 -11.22 -2.66
C LEU A 75 3.28 -11.52 -4.13
N TRP A 76 2.96 -10.59 -5.02
CA TRP A 76 3.23 -10.74 -6.45
C TRP A 76 4.73 -10.82 -6.74
N ARG A 77 5.54 -9.97 -6.08
CA ARG A 77 7.01 -10.03 -6.15
C ARG A 77 7.58 -11.32 -5.57
N MET A 78 7.05 -11.77 -4.43
CA MET A 78 7.39 -13.06 -3.82
C MET A 78 7.14 -14.23 -4.77
N ALA A 79 5.98 -14.24 -5.45
CA ALA A 79 5.62 -15.28 -6.40
C ALA A 79 6.58 -15.32 -7.59
N ARG A 80 7.01 -14.15 -8.09
CA ARG A 80 7.98 -14.04 -9.19
C ARG A 80 9.40 -14.45 -8.80
N ILE A 81 9.87 -14.10 -7.59
CA ILE A 81 11.18 -14.55 -7.08
C ILE A 81 11.18 -16.08 -6.98
N ARG A 82 10.08 -16.69 -6.55
CA ARG A 82 9.94 -18.15 -6.43
C ARG A 82 9.89 -18.85 -7.78
N SER A 83 9.36 -18.22 -8.83
CA SER A 83 9.24 -18.82 -10.16
C SER A 83 10.52 -18.79 -11.00
N ARG A 84 11.62 -18.17 -10.53
CA ARG A 84 12.92 -18.02 -11.24
C ARG A 84 12.79 -17.55 -12.70
N ALA A 85 11.72 -16.84 -13.04
CA ALA A 85 11.52 -16.37 -14.40
C ALA A 85 12.60 -15.33 -14.71
N ALA A 86 13.54 -15.67 -15.59
CA ALA A 86 14.62 -14.80 -16.06
C ALA A 86 14.13 -13.64 -16.95
N GLU A 87 12.81 -13.51 -17.15
CA GLU A 87 12.23 -12.35 -17.81
C GLU A 87 12.29 -11.15 -16.86
N ARG A 88 13.03 -10.13 -17.31
CA ARG A 88 12.99 -8.77 -16.78
C ARG A 88 11.54 -8.33 -16.66
N ALA A 89 11.00 -8.44 -15.45
CA ALA A 89 9.74 -7.86 -15.08
C ALA A 89 9.98 -6.36 -14.88
N ASP A 90 10.06 -5.62 -15.98
CA ASP A 90 9.76 -4.21 -15.93
C ASP A 90 8.32 -4.13 -15.42
N ASP A 91 8.14 -3.55 -14.23
CA ASP A 91 6.85 -3.40 -13.56
C ASP A 91 6.26 -2.02 -13.89
N PRO A 92 5.54 -1.85 -15.01
CA PRO A 92 4.87 -0.58 -15.33
C PRO A 92 3.72 -0.28 -14.36
N VAL A 93 3.30 -1.26 -13.56
CA VAL A 93 2.12 -1.18 -12.70
C VAL A 93 2.41 -0.49 -11.36
N GLY A 94 3.66 -0.53 -10.88
CA GLY A 94 4.07 0.10 -9.62
C GLY A 94 3.70 1.59 -9.54
N PRO A 95 4.16 2.44 -10.48
CA PRO A 95 3.87 3.89 -10.49
C PRO A 95 2.39 4.22 -10.60
N ILE A 96 1.65 3.44 -11.40
CA ILE A 96 0.24 3.69 -11.69
C ILE A 96 -0.60 3.55 -10.42
N VAL A 97 -0.37 2.52 -9.61
CA VAL A 97 -1.22 2.31 -8.44
C VAL A 97 -0.90 3.29 -7.30
N ILE A 98 0.35 3.73 -7.18
CA ILE A 98 0.72 4.78 -6.23
C ILE A 98 0.00 6.08 -6.61
N SER A 99 0.02 6.43 -7.89
CA SER A 99 -0.71 7.60 -8.39
C SER A 99 -2.22 7.47 -8.19
N ALA A 100 -2.80 6.28 -8.45
CA ALA A 100 -4.23 6.02 -8.26
C ALA A 100 -4.64 6.13 -6.79
N SER A 101 -3.81 5.64 -5.86
CA SER A 101 -4.10 5.74 -4.42
C SER A 101 -4.12 7.19 -3.92
N VAL A 102 -3.20 8.03 -4.43
CA VAL A 102 -3.15 9.46 -4.11
C VAL A 102 -4.35 10.19 -4.72
N VAL A 103 -4.72 9.85 -5.96
CA VAL A 103 -5.92 10.39 -6.62
C VAL A 103 -7.19 10.02 -5.86
N VAL A 104 -7.32 8.78 -5.38
CA VAL A 104 -8.47 8.35 -4.56
C VAL A 104 -8.49 9.07 -3.22
N ALA A 105 -7.34 9.28 -2.57
CA ALA A 105 -7.23 10.04 -1.33
C ALA A 105 -7.67 11.50 -1.50
N LEU A 106 -7.20 12.15 -2.57
CA LEU A 106 -7.58 13.50 -2.94
C LEU A 106 -9.05 13.60 -3.33
N ALA A 107 -9.56 12.65 -4.12
CA ALA A 107 -10.95 12.62 -4.54
C ALA A 107 -11.91 12.44 -3.35
N ALA A 108 -11.59 11.53 -2.42
CA ALA A 108 -12.37 11.35 -1.20
C ALA A 108 -12.35 12.61 -0.32
N SER A 109 -11.18 13.23 -0.15
CA SER A 109 -11.03 14.47 0.62
C SER A 109 -11.80 15.63 -0.02
N ALA A 110 -11.73 15.76 -1.35
CA ALA A 110 -12.41 16.80 -2.12
C ALA A 110 -13.94 16.60 -2.14
N MET A 111 -14.43 15.37 -2.31
CA MET A 111 -15.87 15.07 -2.27
C MET A 111 -16.49 15.42 -0.93
N LEU A 112 -15.79 15.12 0.17
CA LEU A 112 -16.24 15.47 1.51
C LEU A 112 -16.29 16.99 1.71
N ALA A 113 -15.22 17.71 1.33
CA ALA A 113 -15.19 19.17 1.40
C ALA A 113 -16.25 19.84 0.51
N PHE A 114 -16.51 19.29 -0.68
CA PHE A 114 -17.52 19.78 -1.60
C PHE A 114 -18.94 19.54 -1.06
N SER A 115 -19.19 18.36 -0.48
CA SER A 115 -20.48 18.04 0.14
C SER A 115 -20.81 18.93 1.33
N SER A 116 -19.81 19.37 2.11
CA SER A 116 -20.00 20.35 3.18
C SER A 116 -20.22 21.78 2.68
N SER A 117 -19.65 22.16 1.52
CA SER A 117 -19.84 23.50 0.95
C SER A 117 -21.25 23.73 0.37
N LEU A 118 -21.98 22.65 0.10
CA LEU A 118 -23.34 22.69 -0.45
C LEU A 118 -24.44 22.57 0.61
N GLY A 119 -24.09 22.43 1.90
CA GLY A 119 -25.05 22.55 2.99
C GLY A 119 -25.37 24.03 3.24
N PRO A 120 -26.64 24.49 3.11
CA PRO A 120 -26.99 25.86 3.44
C PRO A 120 -26.82 26.08 4.95
N ALA A 121 -26.31 27.27 5.28
CA ALA A 121 -26.05 27.80 6.62
C ALA A 121 -27.24 27.69 7.59
#